data_AF-A0A969FTB9-F1
#
_entry.id   AF-A0A969FTB9-F1
#
_cell.length_a   1.000
_cell.length_b   1.000
_cell.length_c   1.000
_cell.angle_alpha   90.00
_cell.angle_beta   90.00
_cell.angle_gamma   90.00
#
_symmetry.space_group_name_H-M   'P 1'
#
loop_
_entity.id
_entity.type
_entity.pdbx_description
1 polymer ?
#
loop_
_entity_poly.entity_id
_entity_poly.type
_entity_poly.pdbx_seq_one_letter_code
_entity_poly.pdbx_strand_id
1 'polypeptide(L)'
;ARAAHLADLPVAEVVIGDLEDLEQAARDRQAELIVTNSHGAEIAKRLGCALLRAGYPIYDQYGAPSRVWTGYAGTRQTVFDLANLLAAQYREIPPYRSVFWRGTHRDAERPKETPC
;
A
#
# COMPACT_ATOMS: atom_id res chain seq x y z
N ALA A 1 -5.23 11.41 -28.44
CA ALA A 1 -4.00 12.22 -28.65
C ALA A 1 -3.11 12.06 -27.43
N ARG A 2 -1.83 11.68 -27.58
CA ARG A 2 -0.88 11.62 -26.46
C ARG A 2 -0.54 13.05 -26.04
N ALA A 3 -0.63 13.36 -24.75
CA ALA A 3 -0.27 14.68 -24.27
C ALA A 3 1.27 14.83 -24.27
N ALA A 4 1.78 15.88 -24.92
CA ALA A 4 3.22 16.05 -25.15
C ALA A 4 4.05 16.06 -23.85
N HIS A 5 3.48 16.62 -22.77
CA HIS A 5 4.15 16.76 -21.47
C HIS A 5 4.41 15.43 -20.74
N LEU A 6 3.80 14.31 -21.16
CA LEU A 6 4.06 13.01 -20.55
C LEU A 6 5.50 12.54 -20.81
N ALA A 7 6.10 12.97 -21.92
CA ALA A 7 7.48 12.66 -22.25
C ALA A 7 8.50 13.39 -21.36
N ASP A 8 8.09 14.48 -20.72
CA ASP A 8 8.95 15.33 -19.89
C ASP A 8 8.95 14.91 -18.41
N LEU A 9 8.15 13.91 -18.03
CA LEU A 9 8.06 13.44 -16.66
C LEU A 9 9.37 12.73 -16.25
N PRO A 10 9.94 13.03 -15.07
CA PRO A 10 11.17 12.41 -14.58
C PRO A 10 10.89 11.02 -13.99
N VAL A 11 10.28 10.13 -14.78
CA VAL A 11 9.94 8.76 -14.43
C VAL A 11 10.46 7.80 -15.50
N ALA A 12 10.80 6.58 -15.11
CA ALA A 12 11.37 5.60 -16.05
C ALA A 12 10.38 5.19 -17.15
N GLU A 13 9.08 5.14 -16.84
CA GLU A 13 8.06 4.65 -17.75
C GLU A 13 6.69 5.28 -17.45
N VAL A 14 5.94 5.61 -18.51
CA VAL A 14 4.55 6.04 -18.44
C VAL A 14 3.72 5.15 -19.35
N VAL A 15 2.71 4.50 -18.78
CA VAL A 15 1.76 3.66 -19.53
C VAL A 15 0.44 4.42 -19.64
N ILE A 16 -0.05 4.59 -20.88
CA ILE A 16 -1.39 5.11 -21.14
C ILE A 16 -2.26 3.88 -21.43
N GLY A 17 -3.00 3.45 -20.41
CA GLY A 17 -3.76 2.21 -20.43
C GLY A 17 -4.90 2.25 -19.44
N ASP A 18 -5.38 1.08 -19.04
CA ASP A 18 -6.45 0.93 -18.06
C ASP A 18 -5.96 0.29 -16.74
N LEU A 19 -6.89 -0.22 -15.94
CA LEU A 19 -6.57 -0.83 -14.66
C LEU A 19 -6.03 -2.26 -14.79
N GLU A 20 -6.26 -2.95 -15.91
CA GLU A 20 -5.65 -4.25 -16.19
C GLU A 20 -4.15 -4.08 -16.45
N ASP A 21 -3.78 -3.06 -17.24
CA ASP A 21 -2.36 -2.70 -17.44
C ASP A 21 -1.67 -2.34 -16.11
N LEU A 22 -2.36 -1.61 -15.24
CA LEU A 22 -1.88 -1.28 -13.90
C LEU A 22 -1.64 -2.54 -13.05
N GLU A 23 -2.58 -3.49 -13.05
CA GLU A 23 -2.45 -4.74 -12.29
C GLU A 23 -1.27 -5.57 -12.78
N GLN A 24 -1.12 -5.72 -14.10
CA GLN A 24 -0.02 -6.47 -14.69
C GLN A 24 1.33 -5.83 -14.35
N ALA A 25 1.46 -4.52 -14.54
CA ALA A 25 2.69 -3.79 -14.23
C ALA A 25 3.03 -3.83 -12.73
N ALA A 26 2.04 -3.72 -11.86
CA ALA A 26 2.23 -3.79 -10.41
C ALA A 26 2.68 -5.19 -9.97
N ARG A 27 2.13 -6.25 -10.59
CA ARG A 27 2.54 -7.64 -10.35
C ARG A 27 3.98 -7.88 -10.79
N ASP A 28 4.33 -7.49 -12.01
CA ASP A 28 5.65 -7.75 -12.60
C ASP A 28 6.77 -7.02 -11.85
N ARG A 29 6.47 -5.82 -11.32
CA ARG A 29 7.41 -5.02 -10.54
C ARG A 29 7.31 -5.23 -9.03
N GLN A 30 6.48 -6.17 -8.57
CA GLN A 30 6.26 -6.48 -7.15
C GLN A 30 5.94 -5.23 -6.31
N ALA A 31 4.97 -4.43 -6.76
CA ALA A 31 4.60 -3.19 -6.07
C ALA A 31 4.12 -3.46 -4.63
N GLU A 32 4.51 -2.60 -3.70
CA GLU A 32 4.05 -2.65 -2.30
C GLU A 32 2.89 -1.68 -2.04
N LEU A 33 2.72 -0.67 -2.91
CA LEU A 33 1.71 0.38 -2.80
C LEU A 33 1.08 0.65 -4.16
N ILE A 34 -0.24 0.79 -4.18
CA ILE A 34 -1.02 1.23 -5.33
C ILE A 34 -1.75 2.53 -4.96
N VAL A 35 -1.64 3.53 -5.84
CA VAL A 35 -2.36 4.80 -5.74
C VAL A 35 -3.37 4.86 -6.87
N THR A 36 -4.67 4.75 -6.55
CA THR A 36 -5.73 4.69 -7.57
C THR A 36 -7.10 5.02 -6.97
N ASN A 37 -8.13 5.05 -7.80
CA ASN A 37 -9.51 5.33 -7.39
C ASN A 37 -10.20 4.08 -6.80
N SER A 38 -11.53 4.11 -6.57
CA SER A 38 -12.23 2.98 -5.96
C SER A 38 -12.26 1.69 -6.76
N HIS A 39 -12.07 1.75 -8.08
CA HIS A 39 -12.09 0.55 -8.92
C HIS A 39 -10.84 -0.32 -8.73
N GLY A 40 -9.72 0.28 -8.30
CA GLY A 40 -8.49 -0.48 -8.04
C GLY A 40 -8.46 -1.21 -6.70
N ALA A 41 -9.56 -1.18 -5.93
CA ALA A 41 -9.65 -1.84 -4.63
C ALA A 41 -9.39 -3.35 -4.69
N GLU A 42 -10.06 -4.02 -5.62
CA GLU A 42 -9.91 -5.47 -5.79
C GLU A 42 -8.51 -5.83 -6.33
N ILE A 43 -7.90 -4.96 -7.13
CA ILE A 43 -6.53 -5.16 -7.65
C ILE A 43 -5.53 -5.16 -6.49
N ALA A 44 -5.57 -4.11 -5.64
CA ALA A 44 -4.67 -4.03 -4.50
C ALA A 44 -4.85 -5.20 -3.53
N LYS A 45 -6.09 -5.64 -3.31
CA LYS A 45 -6.40 -6.83 -2.50
C LYS A 45 -5.83 -8.11 -3.11
N ARG A 46 -5.96 -8.33 -4.42
CA ARG A 46 -5.41 -9.49 -5.13
C ARG A 46 -3.89 -9.55 -5.07
N LEU A 47 -3.24 -8.39 -5.16
CA LEU A 47 -1.79 -8.27 -5.15
C LEU A 47 -1.19 -8.20 -3.74
N GLY A 48 -2.02 -7.98 -2.71
CA GLY A 48 -1.56 -7.79 -1.33
C GLY A 48 -0.90 -6.42 -1.08
N CYS A 49 -1.10 -5.45 -1.97
CA CYS A 49 -0.49 -4.12 -1.86
C CYS A 49 -1.31 -3.19 -0.96
N ALA A 50 -0.64 -2.21 -0.36
CA ALA A 50 -1.29 -1.10 0.30
C ALA A 50 -2.04 -0.27 -0.75
N LEU A 51 -3.18 0.31 -0.37
CA LEU A 51 -4.03 1.08 -1.30
C LEU A 51 -4.28 2.48 -0.77
N LEU A 52 -3.72 3.48 -1.46
CA LEU A 52 -4.06 4.88 -1.24
C LEU A 52 -5.14 5.30 -2.26
N ARG A 53 -6.32 5.68 -1.77
CA ARG A 53 -7.39 6.19 -2.63
C ARG A 53 -7.10 7.61 -3.08
N ALA A 54 -6.94 7.80 -4.38
CA ALA A 54 -6.68 9.09 -5.00
C ALA A 54 -7.37 9.21 -6.36
N GLY A 55 -7.66 10.45 -6.76
CA GLY A 55 -8.34 10.74 -8.02
C GLY A 55 -9.85 10.56 -7.93
N TYR A 56 -10.45 10.09 -9.03
CA TYR A 56 -11.90 9.99 -9.19
C TYR A 56 -12.27 8.73 -9.98
N PRO A 57 -13.41 8.07 -9.69
CA PRO A 57 -14.32 8.29 -8.55
C PRO A 57 -13.87 7.58 -7.26
N ILE A 58 -14.21 8.16 -6.10
CA ILE A 58 -14.01 7.51 -4.79
C ILE A 58 -15.37 7.40 -4.08
N TYR A 59 -16.02 6.23 -4.16
CA TYR A 59 -17.41 6.03 -3.72
C TYR A 59 -17.57 5.23 -2.41
N ASP A 60 -16.50 4.60 -1.94
CA ASP A 60 -16.47 3.71 -0.77
C ASP A 60 -15.69 4.32 0.41
N GLN A 61 -15.33 5.60 0.32
CA GLN A 61 -14.84 6.40 1.44
C GLN A 61 -15.69 7.64 1.64
N TYR A 62 -16.30 7.76 2.81
CA TYR A 62 -17.03 8.96 3.19
C TYR A 62 -16.07 10.13 3.39
N GLY A 63 -16.43 11.30 2.85
CA GLY A 63 -15.61 12.51 2.94
C GLY A 63 -14.42 12.57 1.98
N ALA A 64 -14.21 11.55 1.13
CA ALA A 64 -13.14 11.56 0.14
C ALA A 64 -13.16 12.77 -0.81
N PRO A 65 -14.32 13.24 -1.32
CA PRO A 65 -14.37 14.46 -2.14
C PRO A 65 -13.95 15.74 -1.40
N SER A 66 -14.07 15.76 -0.07
CA SER A 66 -13.71 16.91 0.78
C SER A 66 -12.25 16.89 1.23
N ARG A 67 -11.49 15.86 0.86
CA ARG A 67 -10.08 15.69 1.24
C ARG A 67 -9.18 16.70 0.52
N VAL A 68 -8.39 17.44 1.29
CA VAL A 68 -7.37 18.36 0.76
C VAL A 68 -6.10 17.57 0.43
N TRP A 69 -5.67 17.62 -0.84
CA TRP A 69 -4.44 16.97 -1.32
C TRP A 69 -3.25 17.93 -1.43
N THR A 70 -3.52 19.19 -1.76
CA THR A 70 -2.51 20.18 -2.10
C THR A 70 -2.22 21.14 -0.95
N GLY A 71 -1.04 21.77 -1.00
CA GLY A 71 -0.56 22.69 0.03
C GLY A 71 -0.04 21.94 1.26
N TYR A 72 0.58 22.67 2.18
CA TYR A 72 1.32 22.09 3.32
C TYR A 72 0.48 21.12 4.17
N ALA A 73 -0.78 21.48 4.46
CA ALA A 73 -1.67 20.63 5.25
C ALA A 73 -2.03 19.32 4.52
N GLY A 74 -2.37 19.42 3.22
CA GLY A 74 -2.73 18.25 2.40
C GLY A 74 -1.55 17.32 2.15
N THR A 75 -0.38 17.88 1.83
CA THR A 75 0.86 17.10 1.66
C THR A 75 1.26 16.40 2.95
N ARG A 76 1.24 17.10 4.10
CA ARG A 76 1.55 16.51 5.41
C ARG A 76 0.61 15.35 5.72
N GLN A 77 -0.69 15.52 5.49
CA GLN A 77 -1.66 14.46 5.72
C GLN A 77 -1.42 13.26 4.80
N THR A 78 -1.10 13.51 3.52
CA THR A 78 -0.80 12.44 2.56
C THR A 78 0.42 11.62 2.98
N VAL A 79 1.48 12.27 3.48
CA VAL A 79 2.65 11.57 4.02
C VAL A 79 2.28 10.68 5.21
N PHE A 80 1.45 11.18 6.13
CA PHE A 80 1.00 10.38 7.28
C PHE A 80 0.14 9.20 6.87
N ASP A 81 -0.76 9.38 5.91
CA ASP A 81 -1.60 8.29 5.40
C ASP A 81 -0.75 7.22 4.72
N LEU A 82 0.23 7.60 3.91
CA LEU A 82 1.19 6.68 3.30
C LEU A 82 1.97 5.88 4.36
N ALA A 83 2.51 6.57 5.36
CA ALA A 83 3.26 5.93 6.43
C ALA A 83 2.41 4.92 7.20
N ASN A 84 1.18 5.30 7.55
CA ASN A 84 0.26 4.41 8.27
C ASN A 84 -0.19 3.22 7.42
N LEU A 85 -0.43 3.42 6.12
CA LEU A 85 -0.80 2.34 5.20
C LEU A 85 0.30 1.29 5.09
N LEU A 86 1.55 1.73 4.91
CA LEU A 86 2.70 0.82 4.83
C LEU A 86 2.98 0.14 6.17
N ALA A 87 2.87 0.87 7.28
CA ALA A 87 3.02 0.31 8.62
C ALA A 87 1.97 -0.76 8.93
N ALA A 88 0.72 -0.56 8.49
CA ALA A 88 -0.36 -1.53 8.68
C ALA A 88 -0.14 -2.84 7.90
N GLN A 89 0.63 -2.81 6.81
CA GLN A 89 1.02 -4.02 6.09
C GLN A 89 2.24 -4.72 6.69
N TYR A 90 3.06 -3.98 7.45
CA TYR A 90 4.26 -4.52 8.06
C TYR A 90 3.88 -5.57 9.11
N ARG A 91 4.34 -6.82 8.90
CA ARG A 91 4.13 -7.90 9.87
C ARG A 91 5.03 -7.70 11.08
N GLU A 92 4.52 -8.04 12.26
CA GLU A 92 5.31 -8.04 13.49
C GLU A 92 6.57 -8.90 13.31
N ILE A 93 7.72 -8.33 13.64
CA ILE A 93 8.96 -9.10 13.76
C ILE A 93 8.72 -10.08 14.91
N PRO A 94 8.83 -11.40 14.69
CA PRO A 94 8.62 -12.35 15.77
C PRO A 94 9.58 -12.01 16.91
N PRO A 95 9.11 -12.01 18.18
CA PRO A 95 9.97 -11.72 19.31
C PRO A 95 11.22 -12.60 19.26
N TYR A 96 12.40 -11.96 19.33
CA TYR A 96 13.65 -12.70 19.36
C TYR A 96 13.70 -13.58 20.61
N ARG A 97 13.78 -14.89 20.41
CA ARG A 97 13.92 -15.88 21.48
C ARG A 97 15.39 -16.30 21.59
N SER A 98 16.03 -15.98 22.70
CA SER A 98 17.43 -16.37 22.91
C SER A 98 17.56 -17.88 23.11
N VAL A 99 18.75 -18.42 22.81
CA VAL A 99 19.07 -19.84 22.98
C VAL A 99 18.95 -20.34 24.43
N PHE A 100 18.94 -19.42 25.41
CA PHE A 100 18.86 -19.71 26.84
C PHE A 100 17.45 -19.87 27.40
N TRP A 101 16.39 -19.69 26.59
CA TRP A 101 15.00 -19.80 27.08
C TRP A 101 14.55 -21.22 27.44
N ARG A 102 15.30 -22.26 27.01
CA ARG A 102 14.97 -23.66 27.29
C ARG A 102 15.07 -23.95 28.79
N GLY A 103 14.01 -24.54 29.36
CA GLY A 103 13.95 -24.94 30.77
C GLY A 103 13.55 -23.81 31.73
N THR A 104 13.14 -22.65 31.22
CA THR A 104 12.62 -21.54 32.04
C THR A 104 11.09 -21.58 32.13
N HIS A 105 10.50 -20.87 33.10
CA HIS A 105 9.04 -20.71 33.22
C HIS A 105 8.38 -20.10 31.96
N ARG A 106 9.17 -19.48 31.07
CA ARG A 106 8.72 -18.90 29.80
C ARG A 106 8.60 -19.89 28.65
N ASP A 107 8.99 -21.15 28.82
CA ASP A 107 8.77 -22.19 27.79
C ASP A 107 7.27 -22.36 27.46
N ALA A 108 6.39 -22.02 28.40
CA ALA A 108 4.94 -22.01 28.22
C ALA A 108 4.41 -20.88 27.31
N GLU A 109 5.22 -19.86 27.00
CA GLU A 109 4.85 -18.73 26.14
C GLU A 109 4.99 -19.04 24.64
N ARG A 110 5.25 -20.29 24.23
CA ARG A 110 5.33 -20.66 22.81
C ARG A 110 3.99 -20.39 22.12
N PRO A 111 3.95 -19.63 21.01
CA PRO A 111 2.73 -19.50 20.24
C PRO A 111 2.33 -20.88 19.72
N LYS A 112 1.05 -21.21 19.83
CA LYS A 112 0.46 -22.31 19.04
C LYS A 112 0.61 -21.92 17.58
N GLU A 113 1.12 -22.83 16.75
CA GLU A 113 1.33 -22.60 15.32
C GLU A 113 0.07 -21.97 14.71
N THR A 114 0.17 -20.73 14.24
CA THR A 114 -0.87 -20.13 13.42
C THR A 114 -0.80 -20.84 12.06
N PRO A 115 -1.88 -21.47 11.57
CA PRO A 115 -1.85 -22.14 10.27
C PRO A 115 -1.51 -21.12 9.18
N CYS A 116 -0.62 -21.55 8.29
CA CYS A 116 -0.21 -20.88 7.06
C CYS A 116 -1.41 -20.47 6.17
#